data_AF-A0A7Z9N0M4-F1
#
_entry.id   AF-A0A7Z9N0M4-F1
#
_cell.length_a   1.000
_cell.length_b   1.000
_cell.length_c   1.000
_cell.angle_alpha   90.00
_cell.angle_beta   90.00
_cell.angle_gamma   90.00
#
_symmetry.space_group_name_H-M   'P 1'
#
loop_
_entity.id
_entity.type
_entity.pdbx_description
1 polymer ?
#
loop_
_entity_poly.entity_id
_entity_poly.type
_entity_poly.pdbx_seq_one_letter_code
_entity_poly.pdbx_strand_id
1 'polypeptide(L)' 'MDKAFEVKKPMKGMTIGIIDDVLTTGSTLSACAVMLKEKGFQSVFAISCSTPKLEKKKDLSQGK' A
#
# COMPACT_ATOMS: atom_id res chain seq x y z
N MET A 1 -1.58 -9.40 -13.33
CA MET A 1 -2.20 -8.64 -12.22
C MET A 1 -3.59 -8.26 -12.67
N ASP A 2 -4.61 -8.86 -12.08
CA ASP A 2 -6.00 -8.48 -12.34
C ASP A 2 -6.26 -7.07 -11.83
N LYS A 3 -7.11 -6.31 -12.54
CA LYS A 3 -7.44 -4.90 -12.24
C LYS A 3 -8.31 -4.83 -10.98
N ALA A 4 -7.70 -4.96 -9.80
CA ALA A 4 -8.40 -4.86 -8.51
C ALA A 4 -8.99 -3.46 -8.24
N PHE A 5 -8.46 -2.42 -8.89
CA PHE A 5 -8.87 -1.03 -8.69
C PHE A 5 -9.02 -0.29 -10.02
N GLU A 6 -9.91 0.70 -10.05
CA GLU A 6 -10.15 1.58 -11.19
C GLU A 6 -10.28 3.05 -10.74
N VAL A 7 -9.62 3.96 -11.46
CA VAL A 7 -9.83 5.41 -11.34
C VAL A 7 -10.91 5.82 -12.33
N LYS A 8 -12.06 6.26 -11.80
CA LYS A 8 -13.16 6.79 -12.60
C LYS A 8 -12.89 8.20 -13.14
N LYS A 9 -12.08 8.98 -12.43
CA LYS A 9 -11.73 10.36 -12.80
C LYS A 9 -10.23 10.59 -12.66
N PRO A 10 -9.46 10.52 -13.76
CA PRO A 10 -8.04 10.83 -13.71
C PRO A 10 -7.85 12.32 -13.36
N MET A 11 -6.91 12.62 -12.47
CA MET A 11 -6.61 13.99 -12.05
C MET A 11 -5.11 14.24 -12.14
N LYS A 12 -4.69 14.77 -13.29
CA LYS A 12 -3.27 14.98 -13.59
C LYS A 12 -2.65 16.03 -12.68
N GLY A 13 -1.48 15.75 -12.14
CA GLY A 13 -0.72 16.69 -11.33
C GLY A 13 -1.19 16.82 -9.88
N MET A 14 -2.25 16.11 -9.47
CA MET A 14 -2.76 16.18 -8.11
C MET A 14 -1.99 15.27 -7.15
N THR A 15 -1.92 15.71 -5.89
CA THR A 15 -1.50 14.87 -4.77
C THR A 15 -2.73 14.22 -4.13
N ILE A 16 -2.65 12.93 -3.81
CA ILE A 16 -3.73 12.17 -3.19
C ILE A 16 -3.22 11.37 -1.98
N GLY A 17 -4.06 11.27 -0.95
CA GLY A 17 -3.85 10.39 0.20
C GLY A 17 -4.84 9.23 0.19
N ILE A 18 -4.33 8.01 0.40
CA ILE A 18 -5.13 6.81 0.65
C ILE A 18 -5.17 6.61 2.17
N ILE A 19 -6.36 6.45 2.73
CA ILE A 19 -6.56 6.21 4.16
C ILE A 19 -7.07 4.78 4.33
N ASP A 20 -6.40 4.00 5.19
CA ASP A 20 -6.76 2.61 5.47
C ASP A 20 -6.64 2.36 6.98
N ASP A 21 -7.42 1.45 7.55
CA ASP A 21 -7.39 1.20 8.99
C ASP A 21 -6.11 0.42 9.40
N VAL A 22 -5.74 -0.62 8.63
CA VAL A 22 -4.61 -1.51 8.92
C VAL A 22 -3.74 -1.77 7.68
N LEU A 23 -2.50 -1.30 7.71
CA LEU A 23 -1.47 -1.67 6.74
C LEU A 23 -0.90 -3.04 7.08
N THR A 24 -1.23 -4.07 6.30
CA THR A 24 -0.65 -5.42 6.43
C THR A 24 0.64 -5.58 5.63
N THR A 25 0.65 -6.36 4.55
CA THR A 25 1.80 -6.50 3.65
C THR A 25 1.94 -5.32 2.70
N GLY A 26 0.94 -4.45 2.64
CA GLY A 26 0.89 -3.29 1.75
C GLY A 26 0.52 -3.60 0.31
N SER A 27 0.13 -4.83 -0.04
CA SER A 27 -0.27 -5.21 -1.40
C SER A 27 -1.47 -4.40 -1.90
N THR A 28 -2.49 -4.21 -1.06
CA THR A 28 -3.69 -3.40 -1.36
C THR A 28 -3.32 -1.96 -1.68
N LEU A 29 -2.61 -1.29 -0.76
CA LEU A 29 -2.19 0.10 -0.94
C LEU A 29 -1.24 0.29 -2.13
N SER A 30 -0.36 -0.67 -2.38
CA SER A 30 0.55 -0.64 -3.52
C SER A 30 -0.19 -0.75 -4.85
N ALA A 31 -1.16 -1.65 -4.96
CA ALA A 31 -1.98 -1.78 -6.16
C ALA A 31 -2.80 -0.52 -6.44
N CYS A 32 -3.38 0.11 -5.40
CA CYS A 32 -4.02 1.42 -5.52
C CYS A 32 -3.04 2.50 -6.00
N ALA A 33 -1.86 2.57 -5.40
CA ALA A 33 -0.86 3.59 -5.71
C ALA A 33 -0.33 3.48 -7.14
N VAL A 34 -0.05 2.26 -7.62
CA VAL A 34 0.35 2.01 -9.01
C VAL A 34 -0.70 2.54 -9.97
N MET A 35 -1.97 2.14 -9.77
CA MET A 35 -3.06 2.56 -10.64
C MET A 35 -3.29 4.08 -10.62
N LEU A 36 -3.19 4.74 -9.46
CA LEU A 36 -3.26 6.20 -9.35
C LEU A 36 -2.10 6.89 -10.08
N LYS A 37 -0.87 6.40 -9.92
CA LYS A 37 0.31 6.96 -10.59
C LYS A 37 0.20 6.82 -12.11
N GLU A 38 -0.23 5.66 -12.61
CA GLU A 38 -0.51 5.43 -14.04
C GLU A 38 -1.58 6.38 -14.61
N LYS A 39 -2.47 6.89 -13.75
CA LYS A 39 -3.54 7.83 -14.13
C LYS A 39 -3.14 9.30 -13.97
N GLY A 40 -1.86 9.58 -13.71
CA GLY A 40 -1.27 10.93 -13.78
C GLY A 40 -1.25 11.70 -12.46
N PHE A 41 -1.55 11.06 -11.33
CA PHE A 41 -1.39 11.69 -10.02
C PHE A 41 0.10 11.95 -9.74
N GLN A 42 0.43 13.14 -9.26
CA GLN A 42 1.81 13.55 -9.00
C GLN A 42 2.39 12.80 -7.79
N SER A 43 1.65 12.77 -6.69
CA SER A 43 2.08 12.17 -5.42
C SER A 43 0.95 11.33 -4.84
N VAL A 44 1.30 10.16 -4.29
CA VAL A 44 0.37 9.25 -3.61
C VAL A 44 0.96 8.96 -2.24
N PHE A 45 0.24 9.32 -1.20
CA PHE A 45 0.58 9.02 0.19
C PHE A 45 -0.40 7.97 0.73
N ALA A 46 0.06 7.14 1.66
CA ALA A 46 -0.79 6.22 2.40
C ALA A 46 -0.68 6.53 3.89
N ILE A 47 -1.81 6.60 4.58
CA ILE A 47 -1.91 6.79 6.01
C ILE A 47 -2.71 5.62 6.55
N SER A 48 -2.19 4.98 7.61
CA SER A 48 -2.90 3.92 8.30
C SER A 48 -2.82 4.07 9.81
N CYS A 49 -3.88 3.64 10.50
CA CYS A 49 -3.95 3.71 11.96
C CYS A 49 -3.08 2.64 12.63
N SER A 50 -2.84 1.51 11.97
CA SER A 50 -2.08 0.40 12.55
C SER A 50 -1.39 -0.48 11.51
N THR A 51 -0.46 -1.30 11.96
CA THR A 51 0.20 -2.35 11.17
C THR A 51 0.41 -3.56 12.08
N PRO A 52 0.32 -4.81 11.59
CA PRO A 52 0.51 -5.97 12.44
C PRO A 52 1.92 -5.97 13.02
N LYS A 53 2.05 -6.53 14.23
CA LYS A 53 3.36 -6.71 14.86
C LYS A 53 4.20 -7.66 14.01
N LEU A 54 5.37 -7.20 13.59
CA LEU A 54 6.35 -8.06 12.92
C LEU A 54 6.88 -9.07 13.95
N GLU A 55 6.54 -10.34 13.77
CA GLU A 55 7.17 -11.41 14.54
C GLU A 55 8.60 -11.59 14.01
N LYS A 56 9.60 -11.46 14.91
CA LYS A 56 10.98 -11.83 14.57
C LYS A 56 10.99 -13.34 14.31
N LYS A 57 11.54 -13.76 13.16
CA LYS A 57 11.92 -15.16 12.96
C LYS A 57 12.76 -15.58 14.16
N LYS A 58 12.33 -16.62 14.87
CA LYS A 58 13.18 -17.27 15.86
C LYS A 58 14.39 -17.82 15.11
N ASP A 59 15.58 -17.34 15.44
CA ASP A 59 16.82 -17.94 14.94
C ASP A 59 16.85 -19.41 15.38
N LEU A 60 16.72 -20.31 14.41
CA LEU A 60 16.76 -21.77 14.60
C LEU A 60 18.20 -22.28 14.87
N SER A 61 19.14 -21.41 15.25
CA SER A 61 20.55 -21.74 15.43
C SER A 61 20.96 -22.11 16.87
N GLN A 62 20.01 -22.30 17.79
CA GLN A 62 20.29 -22.82 19.13
C GLN A 62 19.50 -24.09 19.43
N GLY A 63 19.83 -25.17 18.71
CA GLY A 63 19.66 -26.53 19.22
C GLY A 63 20.98 -26.98 19.83
N LYS A 64 20.99 -27.16 21.15
CA LYS A 64 22.02 -27.92 21.86
C LYS A 64 21.90 -29.40 21.51
#